data_AF-A0A3C1XAJ7-F1
#
_entry.id   AF-A0A3C1XAJ7-F1
#
_cell.length_a   1.000
_cell.length_b   1.000
_cell.length_c   1.000
_cell.angle_alpha   90.00
_cell.angle_beta   90.00
_cell.angle_gamma   90.00
#
_symmetry.space_group_name_H-M   'P 1'
#
loop_
_entity.id
_entity.type
_entity.pdbx_description
1 polymer ?
#
loop_
_entity_poly.entity_id
_entity_poly.type
_entity_poly.pdbx_seq_one_letter_code
_entity_poly.pdbx_strand_id
1 'polypeptide(L)'
;MQFDFVFSVPTRAVRTTAHHSKLLAFAVALLTMTPISHAQDTPRPARPTPPTTARPENAQSAEDQVFSGPQIGELLPELPIRLALGPQAGTDFDPVTTAAAKPVLLIFVHDINRQSISMTRVLSGYCASRADTGLQTSVIFLADDLPAADAQIQRMQHALTPDIPTGISPDGREGPGTWGLNRNVTLTIIIGQAGKATGNFALVQPSLQADLPRILKSLVAEIGGEVPPLEKLPGMPKMESRPAAGSTAPPDMRALLTPVIRRDAPDQDVQLAAEKVEARAETDPAVRAELARISTTIVNSGKLSNYGTPRAQEYLRKWAQKYGANKSSTPVKTSE
;
A
#
# COMPACT_ATOMS: atom_id res chain seq x y z
N MET A 1 -49.61 -38.74 -12.41
CA MET A 1 -50.53 -38.07 -13.36
C MET A 1 -49.67 -37.48 -14.46
N GLN A 2 -49.92 -37.93 -15.67
CA GLN A 2 -49.08 -37.81 -16.86
C GLN A 2 -49.85 -36.92 -17.84
N PHE A 3 -49.23 -35.86 -18.34
CA PHE A 3 -49.75 -35.08 -19.47
C PHE A 3 -48.57 -34.65 -20.33
N ASP A 4 -48.38 -35.39 -21.42
CA ASP A 4 -47.69 -34.93 -22.62
C ASP A 4 -48.76 -34.63 -23.67
N PHE A 5 -48.72 -33.46 -24.31
CA PHE A 5 -49.11 -33.27 -25.71
C PHE A 5 -48.55 -31.94 -26.27
N VAL A 6 -47.42 -32.07 -26.98
CA VAL A 6 -47.07 -31.53 -28.31
C VAL A 6 -47.95 -30.40 -28.89
N PHE A 7 -47.35 -29.28 -29.34
CA PHE A 7 -47.32 -28.89 -30.78
C PHE A 7 -46.52 -27.59 -31.10
N SER A 8 -45.75 -27.70 -32.18
CA SER A 8 -45.55 -26.73 -33.27
C SER A 8 -44.49 -25.60 -33.20
N VAL A 9 -43.47 -25.76 -34.05
CA VAL A 9 -42.63 -24.70 -34.65
C VAL A 9 -43.08 -24.53 -36.11
N PRO A 10 -43.01 -23.33 -36.70
CA PRO A 10 -42.16 -23.19 -37.90
C PRO A 10 -41.40 -21.86 -38.03
N THR A 11 -40.08 -21.98 -38.28
CA THR A 11 -39.30 -21.47 -39.42
C THR A 11 -39.70 -20.17 -40.14
N ARG A 12 -38.78 -19.18 -40.23
CA ARG A 12 -38.09 -18.79 -41.49
C ARG A 12 -37.07 -17.65 -41.32
N ALA A 13 -35.94 -17.81 -42.00
CA ALA A 13 -34.90 -16.82 -42.27
C ALA A 13 -35.22 -15.95 -43.50
N VAL A 14 -34.68 -14.73 -43.59
CA VAL A 14 -34.35 -14.04 -44.86
C VAL A 14 -33.13 -13.10 -44.67
N ARG A 15 -32.24 -13.13 -45.67
CA ARG A 15 -30.96 -12.40 -45.86
C ARG A 15 -31.18 -11.03 -46.54
N THR A 16 -30.05 -10.38 -46.89
CA THR A 16 -29.80 -9.41 -48.00
C THR A 16 -30.12 -7.93 -47.70
N THR A 17 -29.38 -6.88 -48.12
CA THR A 17 -28.18 -6.69 -48.98
C THR A 17 -27.68 -5.23 -48.89
N ALA A 18 -26.35 -5.05 -48.89
CA ALA A 18 -25.47 -4.19 -49.70
C ALA A 18 -25.84 -2.80 -50.31
N HIS A 19 -24.75 -2.05 -50.59
CA HIS A 19 -24.49 -1.00 -51.62
C HIS A 19 -24.83 0.46 -51.24
N HIS A 20 -23.85 1.38 -51.08
CA HIS A 20 -22.95 2.08 -52.05
C HIS A 20 -23.36 3.55 -52.15
N SER A 21 -22.46 4.52 -51.92
CA SER A 21 -21.94 5.39 -52.98
C SER A 21 -21.01 6.50 -52.47
N LYS A 22 -20.04 6.77 -53.33
CA LYS A 22 -18.94 7.73 -53.28
C LYS A 22 -19.43 9.15 -53.56
N LEU A 23 -18.69 10.18 -53.11
CA LEU A 23 -18.16 11.20 -54.03
C LEU A 23 -17.08 12.08 -53.41
N LEU A 24 -16.08 12.32 -54.25
CA LEU A 24 -14.82 13.01 -54.10
C LEU A 24 -14.99 14.42 -54.71
N ALA A 25 -14.40 15.47 -54.13
CA ALA A 25 -14.09 16.69 -54.88
C ALA A 25 -12.88 17.41 -54.29
N PHE A 26 -11.77 17.29 -55.01
CA PHE A 26 -10.55 18.06 -54.91
C PHE A 26 -10.75 19.46 -55.51
N ALA A 27 -10.13 20.48 -54.94
CA ALA A 27 -9.77 21.70 -55.67
C ALA A 27 -8.40 22.21 -55.19
N VAL A 28 -7.47 22.28 -56.14
CA VAL A 28 -6.09 22.78 -56.06
C VAL A 28 -6.01 24.07 -56.86
N ALA A 29 -5.35 25.10 -56.32
CA ALA A 29 -4.67 26.22 -57.02
C ALA A 29 -4.40 27.33 -55.99
N LEU A 30 -3.32 28.10 -55.97
CA LEU A 30 -2.05 28.15 -56.71
C LEU A 30 -1.12 29.08 -55.89
N LEU A 31 0.17 28.80 -55.89
CA LEU A 31 1.22 29.54 -55.20
C LEU A 31 1.84 30.59 -56.15
N THR A 32 2.06 31.83 -55.71
CA THR A 32 3.12 32.71 -56.27
C THR A 32 3.75 33.59 -55.16
N MET A 33 5.07 33.78 -55.26
CA MET A 33 5.98 34.33 -54.25
C MET A 33 6.38 35.81 -54.47
N THR A 34 6.47 36.56 -53.35
CA THR A 34 7.49 37.59 -52.93
C THR A 34 7.73 38.89 -53.76
N PRO A 35 8.45 39.94 -53.28
CA PRO A 35 8.98 40.29 -51.93
C PRO A 35 8.82 41.78 -51.44
N ILE A 36 9.07 41.97 -50.12
CA ILE A 36 9.76 43.06 -49.38
C ILE A 36 9.31 44.54 -49.54
N SER A 37 8.84 45.13 -48.42
CA SER A 37 9.20 46.50 -48.01
C SER A 37 9.24 46.63 -46.49
N HIS A 38 10.36 47.17 -45.99
CA HIS A 38 10.55 47.67 -44.64
C HIS A 38 9.62 48.86 -44.38
N ALA A 39 8.86 48.83 -43.29
CA ALA A 39 8.23 50.01 -42.72
C ALA A 39 8.33 49.97 -41.19
N GLN A 40 8.61 51.15 -40.65
CA GLN A 40 9.07 51.44 -39.31
C GLN A 40 8.03 51.19 -38.22
N ASP A 41 8.60 50.99 -37.03
CA ASP A 41 7.99 50.91 -35.71
C ASP A 41 6.94 52.01 -35.46
N THR A 42 5.69 51.62 -35.21
CA THR A 42 4.70 52.45 -34.50
C THR A 42 3.93 51.58 -33.50
N PRO A 43 3.66 52.06 -32.27
CA PRO A 43 3.02 51.25 -31.25
C PRO A 43 1.55 51.00 -31.58
N ARG A 44 1.16 49.72 -31.61
CA ARG A 44 -0.23 49.28 -31.83
C ARG A 44 -1.12 49.69 -30.63
N PRO A 45 -2.31 50.28 -30.85
CA PRO A 45 -3.24 50.58 -29.77
C PRO A 45 -3.82 49.29 -29.16
N ALA A 46 -4.00 49.31 -27.84
CA ALA A 46 -4.55 48.20 -27.07
C ALA A 46 -5.94 47.79 -27.56
N ARG A 47 -6.15 46.48 -27.75
CA ARG A 47 -7.45 45.89 -28.09
C ARG A 47 -8.39 45.99 -26.88
N PRO A 48 -9.64 46.46 -27.03
CA PRO A 48 -10.60 46.47 -25.94
C PRO A 48 -11.00 45.03 -25.56
N THR A 49 -10.99 44.75 -24.26
CA THR A 49 -11.48 43.50 -23.65
C THR A 49 -12.99 43.35 -23.85
N PRO A 50 -13.51 42.16 -24.19
CA PRO A 50 -14.94 41.92 -24.20
C PRO A 50 -15.52 41.98 -22.77
N PRO A 51 -16.79 42.37 -22.60
CA PRO A 51 -17.38 42.60 -21.29
C PRO A 51 -17.53 41.29 -20.50
N THR A 52 -17.08 41.33 -19.25
CA THR A 52 -17.34 40.33 -18.22
C THR A 52 -18.84 40.23 -17.97
N THR A 53 -19.51 39.26 -18.58
CA THR A 53 -20.82 38.81 -18.12
C THR A 53 -20.59 38.05 -16.81
N ALA A 54 -21.06 38.62 -15.71
CA ALA A 54 -21.09 37.99 -14.41
C ALA A 54 -21.87 36.66 -14.49
N ARG A 55 -21.14 35.54 -14.46
CA ARG A 55 -21.68 34.20 -14.26
C ARG A 55 -21.78 34.00 -12.74
N PRO A 56 -22.91 33.52 -12.20
CA PRO A 56 -23.11 33.41 -10.76
C PRO A 56 -22.01 32.57 -10.11
N GLU A 57 -21.43 33.12 -9.05
CA GLU A 57 -20.26 32.68 -8.29
C GLU A 57 -20.62 31.53 -7.32
N ASN A 58 -21.33 30.50 -7.81
CA ASN A 58 -21.66 29.33 -7.00
C ASN A 58 -21.71 28.04 -7.85
N ALA A 59 -20.67 27.83 -8.64
CA ALA A 59 -20.36 26.53 -9.22
C ALA A 59 -18.92 26.21 -8.84
N GLN A 60 -18.73 25.72 -7.61
CA GLN A 60 -17.59 24.86 -7.30
C GLN A 60 -17.58 23.77 -8.38
N SER A 61 -16.53 23.77 -9.19
CA SER A 61 -16.31 22.84 -10.27
C SER A 61 -16.39 21.41 -9.75
N ALA A 62 -17.47 20.71 -10.11
CA ALA A 62 -17.71 19.29 -9.90
C ALA A 62 -16.82 18.45 -10.83
N GLU A 63 -15.51 18.69 -10.82
CA GLU A 63 -14.53 17.89 -11.53
C GLU A 63 -13.93 16.87 -10.55
N ASP A 64 -14.27 15.60 -10.82
CA ASP A 64 -13.75 14.33 -10.28
C ASP A 64 -14.04 13.93 -8.83
N GLN A 65 -15.24 14.22 -8.32
CA GLN A 65 -15.70 13.53 -7.09
C GLN A 65 -15.91 12.03 -7.39
N VAL A 66 -15.01 11.19 -6.86
CA VAL A 66 -15.10 9.73 -7.00
C VAL A 66 -16.10 9.18 -5.98
N PHE A 67 -17.12 8.49 -6.46
CA PHE A 67 -18.13 7.82 -5.63
C PHE A 67 -17.87 6.33 -5.53
N SER A 68 -18.14 5.75 -4.36
CA SER A 68 -18.04 4.31 -4.08
C SER A 68 -18.74 4.02 -2.75
N GLY A 69 -19.72 3.12 -2.71
CA GLY A 69 -20.40 2.78 -1.44
C GLY A 69 -21.60 3.68 -1.11
N PRO A 70 -22.38 3.36 -0.07
CA PRO A 70 -23.45 4.21 0.45
C PRO A 70 -22.94 5.61 0.83
N GLN A 71 -23.71 6.65 0.48
CA GLN A 71 -23.38 8.05 0.76
C GLN A 71 -23.85 8.49 2.15
N ILE A 72 -23.29 9.59 2.66
CA ILE A 72 -23.64 10.11 3.99
C ILE A 72 -25.17 10.31 4.10
N GLY A 73 -25.77 9.70 5.13
CA GLY A 73 -27.21 9.70 5.39
C GLY A 73 -27.96 8.51 4.80
N GLU A 74 -27.37 7.75 3.86
CA GLU A 74 -27.96 6.55 3.29
C GLU A 74 -27.88 5.36 4.25
N LEU A 75 -28.81 4.41 4.10
CA LEU A 75 -28.81 3.17 4.86
C LEU A 75 -27.62 2.29 4.46
N LEU A 76 -27.05 1.60 5.43
CA LEU A 76 -26.09 0.52 5.18
C LEU A 76 -26.87 -0.76 4.89
N PRO A 77 -26.82 -1.32 3.67
CA PRO A 77 -27.43 -2.61 3.37
C PRO A 77 -26.72 -3.74 4.12
N GLU A 78 -27.31 -4.92 4.13
CA GLU A 78 -26.63 -6.14 4.57
C GLU A 78 -25.37 -6.39 3.73
N LEU A 79 -24.36 -6.99 4.36
CA LEU A 79 -23.06 -7.26 3.77
C LEU A 79 -22.57 -8.64 4.19
N PRO A 80 -23.12 -9.71 3.62
CA PRO A 80 -22.61 -11.05 3.88
C PRO A 80 -21.18 -11.18 3.34
N ILE A 81 -20.25 -11.56 4.20
CA ILE A 81 -18.86 -11.87 3.86
C ILE A 81 -18.50 -13.25 4.39
N ARG A 82 -17.54 -13.90 3.73
CA ARG A 82 -16.92 -15.13 4.23
C ARG A 82 -15.65 -14.75 4.98
N LEU A 83 -15.57 -15.06 6.27
CA LEU A 83 -14.37 -14.78 7.06
C LEU A 83 -13.19 -15.56 6.50
N ALA A 84 -12.07 -14.86 6.29
CA ALA A 84 -10.83 -15.45 5.82
C ALA A 84 -9.89 -15.78 6.99
N LEU A 85 -9.94 -15.00 8.08
CA LEU A 85 -8.99 -15.11 9.18
C LEU A 85 -9.67 -15.42 10.52
N GLY A 86 -8.85 -15.89 11.47
CA GLY A 86 -9.26 -16.16 12.84
C GLY A 86 -9.97 -17.51 13.05
N PRO A 87 -10.47 -17.78 14.26
CA PRO A 87 -11.09 -19.06 14.62
C PRO A 87 -12.36 -19.39 13.83
N GLN A 88 -13.01 -18.37 13.26
CA GLN A 88 -14.23 -18.48 12.47
C GLN A 88 -13.95 -18.42 10.96
N ALA A 89 -12.70 -18.58 10.53
CA ALA A 89 -12.36 -18.63 9.11
C ALA A 89 -13.22 -19.68 8.38
N GLY A 90 -13.76 -19.29 7.22
CA GLY A 90 -14.65 -20.09 6.39
C GLY A 90 -16.13 -19.99 6.74
N THR A 91 -16.54 -19.24 7.76
CA THR A 91 -17.95 -19.00 8.08
C THR A 91 -18.47 -17.69 7.51
N ASP A 92 -19.79 -17.60 7.34
CA ASP A 92 -20.46 -16.38 6.96
C ASP A 92 -20.54 -15.42 8.15
N PHE A 93 -20.39 -14.12 7.87
CA PHE A 93 -20.44 -13.05 8.83
C PHE A 93 -20.98 -11.80 8.14
N ASP A 94 -21.84 -11.04 8.82
CA ASP A 94 -22.31 -9.76 8.32
C ASP A 94 -21.96 -8.66 9.35
N PRO A 95 -21.05 -7.73 9.01
CA PRO A 95 -20.60 -6.70 9.93
C PRO A 95 -21.66 -5.61 10.18
N VAL A 96 -22.59 -5.39 9.25
CA VAL A 96 -23.62 -4.36 9.39
C VAL A 96 -24.70 -4.83 10.36
N THR A 97 -25.19 -6.05 10.19
CA THR A 97 -26.17 -6.63 11.11
C THR A 97 -25.58 -6.85 12.51
N THR A 98 -24.31 -7.27 12.59
CA THR A 98 -23.58 -7.43 13.86
C THR A 98 -23.41 -6.10 14.61
N ALA A 99 -23.14 -5.00 13.89
CA ALA A 99 -23.04 -3.68 14.50
C ALA A 99 -24.38 -3.15 15.01
N ALA A 100 -25.48 -3.45 14.31
CA ALA A 100 -26.82 -2.96 14.61
C ALA A 100 -26.82 -1.43 14.79
N ALA A 101 -27.09 -0.93 16.01
CA ALA A 101 -27.10 0.51 16.29
C ALA A 101 -25.72 1.09 16.68
N LYS A 102 -24.69 0.25 16.84
CA LYS A 102 -23.35 0.67 17.26
C LYS A 102 -22.58 1.33 16.11
N PRO A 103 -21.56 2.14 16.41
CA PRO A 103 -20.64 2.64 15.38
C PRO A 103 -19.98 1.47 14.64
N VAL A 104 -19.80 1.62 13.33
CA VAL A 104 -19.14 0.61 12.48
C VAL A 104 -18.15 1.26 11.52
N LEU A 105 -16.98 0.66 11.37
CA LEU A 105 -16.00 0.96 10.33
C LEU A 105 -15.89 -0.23 9.37
N LEU A 106 -16.15 0.01 8.09
CA LEU A 106 -15.99 -0.97 7.02
C LEU A 106 -14.89 -0.51 6.08
N ILE A 107 -13.88 -1.36 5.87
CA ILE A 107 -12.76 -1.09 4.97
C ILE A 107 -12.82 -2.08 3.81
N PHE A 108 -13.30 -1.61 2.65
CA PHE A 108 -13.30 -2.39 1.42
C PHE A 108 -11.96 -2.24 0.72
N VAL A 109 -11.31 -3.36 0.44
CA VAL A 109 -10.02 -3.46 -0.26
C VAL A 109 -10.28 -4.01 -1.66
N HIS A 110 -10.26 -3.10 -2.64
CA HIS A 110 -10.47 -3.40 -4.07
C HIS A 110 -9.17 -3.85 -4.77
N ASP A 111 -8.06 -3.26 -4.34
CA ASP A 111 -6.73 -3.61 -4.84
C ASP A 111 -5.75 -3.77 -3.68
N ILE A 112 -4.97 -4.86 -3.75
CA ILE A 112 -4.07 -5.30 -2.69
C ILE A 112 -2.65 -4.85 -3.05
N ASN A 113 -2.23 -3.75 -2.44
CA ASN A 113 -0.91 -3.20 -2.60
C ASN A 113 -0.39 -2.66 -1.25
N ARG A 114 0.84 -2.13 -1.24
CA ARG A 114 1.47 -1.68 0.02
C ARG A 114 0.69 -0.54 0.68
N GLN A 115 0.16 0.39 -0.11
CA GLN A 115 -0.56 1.56 0.38
C GLN A 115 -1.91 1.16 0.96
N SER A 116 -2.66 0.30 0.26
CA SER A 116 -3.96 -0.17 0.73
C SER A 116 -3.84 -0.96 2.03
N ILE A 117 -2.92 -1.93 2.09
CA ILE A 117 -2.68 -2.72 3.30
C ILE A 117 -2.15 -1.85 4.45
N SER A 118 -1.30 -0.85 4.17
CA SER A 118 -0.81 0.05 5.21
C SER A 118 -1.93 0.91 5.79
N MET A 119 -2.79 1.51 4.96
CA MET A 119 -3.95 2.28 5.42
C MET A 119 -4.91 1.41 6.23
N THR A 120 -5.24 0.22 5.71
CA THR A 120 -6.10 -0.76 6.38
C THR A 120 -5.55 -1.13 7.76
N ARG A 121 -4.27 -1.47 7.88
CA ARG A 121 -3.63 -1.80 9.16
C ARG A 121 -3.70 -0.65 10.16
N VAL A 122 -3.36 0.58 9.74
CA VAL A 122 -3.33 1.74 10.64
C VAL A 122 -4.73 2.05 11.17
N LEU A 123 -5.72 2.10 10.28
CA LEU A 123 -7.10 2.38 10.68
C LEU A 123 -7.67 1.28 11.57
N SER A 124 -7.59 0.03 11.14
CA SER A 124 -8.10 -1.11 11.94
C SER A 124 -7.36 -1.27 13.27
N GLY A 125 -6.05 -1.01 13.31
CA GLY A 125 -5.25 -1.03 14.54
C GLY A 125 -5.64 0.07 15.52
N TYR A 126 -5.93 1.27 15.03
CA TYR A 126 -6.50 2.34 15.85
C TYR A 126 -7.87 1.93 16.42
N CYS A 127 -8.77 1.39 15.58
CA CYS A 127 -10.08 0.94 16.04
C CYS A 127 -10.00 -0.20 17.06
N ALA A 128 -9.07 -1.15 16.87
CA ALA A 128 -8.81 -2.20 17.85
C ALA A 128 -8.40 -1.62 19.21
N SER A 129 -7.58 -0.56 19.22
CA SER A 129 -7.20 0.15 20.45
C SER A 129 -8.35 0.93 21.11
N ARG A 130 -9.49 1.07 20.41
CA ARG A 130 -10.71 1.76 20.85
C ARG A 130 -11.91 0.80 20.93
N ALA A 131 -11.67 -0.50 21.10
CA ALA A 131 -12.74 -1.49 21.17
C ALA A 131 -13.73 -1.25 22.34
N ASP A 132 -13.29 -0.53 23.39
CA ASP A 132 -14.09 -0.11 24.53
C ASP A 132 -15.20 0.89 24.16
N THR A 133 -15.11 1.58 23.03
CA THR A 133 -16.16 2.51 22.55
C THR A 133 -17.34 1.77 21.90
N GLY A 134 -17.28 0.43 21.82
CA GLY A 134 -18.30 -0.39 21.15
C GLY A 134 -18.24 -0.34 19.62
N LEU A 135 -17.26 0.34 19.04
CA LEU A 135 -17.01 0.41 17.60
C LEU A 135 -16.78 -1.00 17.04
N GLN A 136 -17.58 -1.38 16.05
CA GLN A 136 -17.34 -2.57 15.25
C GLN A 136 -16.43 -2.20 14.07
N THR A 137 -15.49 -3.07 13.72
CA THR A 137 -14.59 -2.84 12.59
C THR A 137 -14.47 -4.11 11.76
N SER A 138 -14.48 -3.99 10.44
CA SER A 138 -14.29 -5.12 9.55
C SER A 138 -13.52 -4.74 8.30
N VAL A 139 -12.70 -5.67 7.82
CA VAL A 139 -11.93 -5.56 6.58
C VAL A 139 -12.51 -6.52 5.56
N ILE A 140 -12.90 -5.99 4.40
CA ILE A 140 -13.60 -6.72 3.35
C ILE A 140 -12.75 -6.66 2.09
N PHE A 141 -12.23 -7.79 1.66
CA PHE A 141 -11.54 -7.91 0.39
C PHE A 141 -12.54 -8.19 -0.74
N LEU A 142 -12.35 -7.53 -1.87
CA LEU A 142 -13.12 -7.75 -3.09
C LEU A 142 -12.22 -8.42 -4.12
N ALA A 143 -12.67 -9.53 -4.67
CA ALA A 143 -11.86 -10.32 -5.60
C ALA A 143 -12.74 -11.15 -6.53
N ASP A 144 -12.29 -11.35 -7.76
CA ASP A 144 -12.98 -12.19 -8.75
C ASP A 144 -12.80 -13.70 -8.49
N ASP A 145 -11.70 -14.07 -7.81
CA ASP A 145 -11.34 -15.46 -7.48
C ASP A 145 -11.22 -15.62 -5.96
N LEU A 146 -12.24 -16.21 -5.34
CA LEU A 146 -12.32 -16.38 -3.88
C LEU A 146 -11.21 -17.29 -3.34
N PRO A 147 -10.94 -18.50 -3.89
CA PRO A 147 -9.79 -19.31 -3.45
C PRO A 147 -8.44 -18.59 -3.53
N ALA A 148 -8.17 -17.87 -4.62
CA ALA A 148 -6.91 -17.15 -4.79
C ALA A 148 -6.77 -15.99 -3.79
N ALA A 149 -7.86 -15.25 -3.56
CA ALA A 149 -7.93 -14.17 -2.59
C ALA A 149 -7.75 -14.69 -1.16
N ASP A 150 -8.40 -15.79 -0.78
CA ASP A 150 -8.23 -16.42 0.53
C ASP A 150 -6.77 -16.81 0.76
N ALA A 151 -6.16 -17.52 -0.20
CA ALA A 151 -4.76 -17.89 -0.11
C ALA A 151 -3.83 -16.67 -0.01
N GLN A 152 -4.14 -15.57 -0.70
CA GLN A 152 -3.39 -14.31 -0.58
C GLN A 152 -3.54 -13.67 0.79
N ILE A 153 -4.76 -13.61 1.34
CA ILE A 153 -5.06 -13.08 2.67
C ILE A 153 -4.33 -13.90 3.75
N GLN A 154 -4.34 -15.22 3.66
CA GLN A 154 -3.60 -16.09 4.56
C GLN A 154 -2.09 -15.80 4.56
N ARG A 155 -1.48 -15.58 3.38
CA ARG A 155 -0.05 -15.25 3.27
C ARG A 155 0.28 -13.90 3.91
N MET A 156 -0.61 -12.92 3.77
CA MET A 156 -0.41 -11.57 4.31
C MET A 156 -1.08 -11.34 5.66
N GLN A 157 -1.56 -12.37 6.36
CA GLN A 157 -2.26 -12.22 7.65
C GLN A 157 -1.43 -11.45 8.69
N HIS A 158 -0.11 -11.66 8.70
CA HIS A 158 0.84 -10.95 9.57
C HIS A 158 0.91 -9.44 9.28
N ALA A 159 0.41 -9.03 8.11
CA ALA A 159 0.34 -7.66 7.67
C ALA A 159 -1.01 -6.99 7.99
N LEU A 160 -1.95 -7.71 8.59
CA LEU A 160 -3.27 -7.22 8.99
C LEU A 160 -3.36 -7.15 10.52
N THR A 161 -4.38 -6.45 11.01
CA THR A 161 -4.62 -6.31 12.44
C THR A 161 -5.23 -7.59 12.98
N PRO A 162 -4.65 -8.22 14.02
CA PRO A 162 -5.22 -9.42 14.62
C PRO A 162 -6.60 -9.12 15.22
N ASP A 163 -7.43 -10.15 15.32
CA ASP A 163 -8.76 -10.14 15.96
C ASP A 163 -9.80 -9.17 15.35
N ILE A 164 -9.47 -8.50 14.24
CA ILE A 164 -10.43 -7.75 13.43
C ILE A 164 -11.07 -8.71 12.41
N PRO A 165 -12.42 -8.84 12.40
CA PRO A 165 -13.12 -9.61 11.37
C PRO A 165 -12.66 -9.21 9.97
N THR A 166 -12.02 -10.16 9.29
CA THR A 166 -11.45 -9.97 7.97
C THR A 166 -11.97 -11.07 7.07
N GLY A 167 -12.60 -10.69 5.97
CA GLY A 167 -13.20 -11.64 5.04
C GLY A 167 -13.24 -11.15 3.61
N ILE A 168 -13.91 -11.93 2.78
CA ILE A 168 -14.04 -11.72 1.33
C ILE A 168 -15.53 -11.62 1.01
N SER A 169 -15.92 -10.63 0.21
CA SER A 169 -17.27 -10.59 -0.35
C SER A 169 -17.42 -11.71 -1.39
N PRO A 170 -18.52 -12.48 -1.37
CA PRO A 170 -18.77 -13.52 -2.36
C PRO A 170 -19.16 -12.96 -3.74
N ASP A 171 -19.48 -11.67 -3.83
CA ASP A 171 -20.08 -11.03 -5.01
C ASP A 171 -19.05 -10.54 -6.05
N GLY A 172 -17.78 -10.88 -5.87
CA GLY A 172 -16.72 -10.53 -6.81
C GLY A 172 -16.07 -9.17 -6.54
N ARG A 173 -15.33 -8.65 -7.53
CA ARG A 173 -14.57 -7.40 -7.41
C ARG A 173 -15.43 -6.14 -7.25
N GLU A 174 -16.69 -6.18 -7.65
CA GLU A 174 -17.63 -5.05 -7.47
C GLU A 174 -18.33 -5.09 -6.11
N GLY A 175 -18.18 -6.17 -5.34
CA GLY A 175 -18.95 -6.42 -4.12
C GLY A 175 -20.46 -6.52 -4.39
N PRO A 176 -21.30 -6.50 -3.33
CA PRO A 176 -22.73 -6.66 -3.50
C PRO A 176 -23.31 -5.45 -4.25
N GLY A 177 -24.15 -5.69 -5.26
CA GLY A 177 -24.67 -4.63 -6.14
C GLY A 177 -25.42 -3.51 -5.41
N THR A 178 -26.03 -3.81 -4.25
CA THR A 178 -26.70 -2.83 -3.38
C THR A 178 -25.76 -1.80 -2.77
N TRP A 179 -24.45 -2.09 -2.71
CA TRP A 179 -23.46 -1.20 -2.14
C TRP A 179 -22.94 -0.16 -3.14
N GLY A 180 -23.10 -0.36 -4.45
CA GLY A 180 -22.63 0.61 -5.45
C GLY A 180 -21.13 0.93 -5.32
N LEU A 181 -20.31 -0.08 -5.07
CA LEU A 181 -18.87 0.10 -4.96
C LEU A 181 -18.25 0.32 -6.34
N ASN A 182 -17.11 1.00 -6.37
CA ASN A 182 -16.42 1.38 -7.60
C ASN A 182 -15.10 0.60 -7.73
N ARG A 183 -15.03 -0.37 -8.66
CA ARG A 183 -13.82 -1.18 -8.91
C ARG A 183 -12.54 -0.40 -9.28
N ASN A 184 -12.65 0.89 -9.60
CA ASN A 184 -11.53 1.73 -10.00
C ASN A 184 -10.89 2.46 -8.81
N VAL A 185 -11.48 2.35 -7.60
CA VAL A 185 -10.80 2.82 -6.39
C VAL A 185 -9.95 1.70 -5.79
N THR A 186 -8.94 2.06 -5.00
CA THR A 186 -8.12 1.10 -4.27
C THR A 186 -8.77 0.72 -2.94
N LEU A 187 -9.34 1.71 -2.24
CA LEU A 187 -10.07 1.52 -0.98
C LEU A 187 -11.42 2.26 -1.03
N THR A 188 -12.43 1.66 -0.42
CA THR A 188 -13.63 2.37 0.04
C THR A 188 -13.71 2.23 1.55
N ILE A 189 -13.75 3.34 2.28
CA ILE A 189 -13.86 3.32 3.74
C ILE A 189 -15.19 3.95 4.11
N ILE A 190 -16.05 3.17 4.79
CA ILE A 190 -17.36 3.60 5.25
C ILE A 190 -17.34 3.64 6.77
N ILE A 191 -17.79 4.76 7.32
CA ILE A 191 -18.10 4.92 8.74
C ILE A 191 -19.60 4.98 8.84
N GLY A 192 -20.17 4.20 9.75
CA GLY A 192 -21.61 4.16 9.97
C GLY A 192 -21.98 4.27 11.43
N GLN A 193 -23.19 4.79 11.65
CA GLN A 193 -23.82 4.92 12.96
C GLN A 193 -25.32 4.69 12.80
N ALA A 194 -25.90 3.90 13.70
CA ALA A 194 -27.34 3.59 13.68
C ALA A 194 -27.85 3.10 12.30
N GLY A 195 -27.09 2.22 11.64
CA GLY A 195 -27.45 1.64 10.33
C GLY A 195 -27.37 2.60 9.15
N LYS A 196 -26.76 3.79 9.31
CA LYS A 196 -26.55 4.77 8.24
C LYS A 196 -25.10 5.11 8.06
N ALA A 197 -24.69 5.42 6.83
CA ALA A 197 -23.37 5.97 6.58
C ALA A 197 -23.26 7.40 7.13
N THR A 198 -22.21 7.68 7.89
CA THR A 198 -21.86 9.02 8.38
C THR A 198 -20.53 9.52 7.83
N GLY A 199 -19.71 8.63 7.26
CA GLY A 199 -18.53 8.97 6.49
C GLY A 199 -18.32 8.01 5.32
N ASN A 200 -17.90 8.54 4.18
CA ASN A 200 -17.54 7.77 2.99
C ASN A 200 -16.26 8.33 2.37
N PHE A 201 -15.27 7.47 2.17
CA PHE A 201 -13.98 7.82 1.60
C PHE A 201 -13.63 6.83 0.48
N ALA A 202 -13.83 7.26 -0.76
CA ALA A 202 -13.41 6.53 -1.96
C ALA A 202 -11.98 6.96 -2.35
N LEU A 203 -10.99 6.07 -2.19
CA LEU A 203 -9.58 6.39 -2.36
C LEU A 203 -9.00 5.68 -3.59
N VAL A 204 -8.73 6.44 -4.65
CA VAL A 204 -7.99 5.92 -5.83
C VAL A 204 -6.54 5.65 -5.48
N GLN A 205 -5.89 6.58 -4.77
CA GLN A 205 -4.50 6.47 -4.33
C GLN A 205 -4.41 6.73 -2.82
N PRO A 206 -4.54 5.68 -1.97
CA PRO A 206 -4.54 5.86 -0.53
C PRO A 206 -3.24 6.50 -0.03
N SER A 207 -3.37 7.57 0.74
CA SER A 207 -2.25 8.28 1.37
C SER A 207 -2.48 8.42 2.87
N LEU A 208 -1.59 7.83 3.66
CA LEU A 208 -1.61 7.98 5.12
C LEU A 208 -1.48 9.44 5.58
N GLN A 209 -0.85 10.32 4.78
CA GLN A 209 -0.67 11.72 5.15
C GLN A 209 -1.87 12.58 4.74
N ALA A 210 -2.45 12.31 3.56
CA ALA A 210 -3.54 13.13 3.03
C ALA A 210 -4.93 12.66 3.48
N ASP A 211 -5.14 11.34 3.57
CA ASP A 211 -6.48 10.77 3.80
C ASP A 211 -6.73 10.43 5.26
N LEU A 212 -5.72 9.93 5.97
CA LEU A 212 -5.91 9.43 7.33
C LEU A 212 -6.44 10.51 8.31
N PRO A 213 -5.95 11.77 8.31
CA PRO A 213 -6.46 12.78 9.23
C PRO A 213 -7.97 13.04 9.10
N ARG A 214 -8.48 13.11 7.85
CA ARG A 214 -9.91 13.36 7.60
C ARG A 214 -10.76 12.14 7.97
N ILE A 215 -10.27 10.92 7.72
CA ILE A 215 -10.95 9.68 8.09
C ILE A 215 -11.03 9.56 9.62
N LEU A 216 -9.91 9.77 10.33
CA LEU A 216 -9.88 9.73 11.79
C LEU A 216 -10.77 10.78 12.42
N LYS A 217 -10.81 12.00 11.86
CA LYS A 217 -11.72 13.04 12.34
C LYS A 217 -13.18 12.61 12.24
N SER A 218 -13.61 12.05 11.11
CA SER A 218 -14.98 11.51 10.98
C SER A 218 -15.24 10.35 11.94
N LEU A 219 -14.26 9.45 12.14
CA LEU A 219 -14.42 8.33 13.05
C LEU A 219 -14.56 8.79 14.50
N VAL A 220 -13.68 9.69 14.95
CA VAL A 220 -13.70 10.25 16.31
C VAL A 220 -14.97 11.06 16.58
N ALA A 221 -15.58 11.67 15.54
CA ALA A 221 -16.88 12.31 15.70
C ALA A 221 -17.99 11.33 16.11
N GLU A 222 -17.91 10.07 15.67
CA GLU A 222 -18.89 9.02 16.03
C GLU A 222 -18.59 8.36 17.38
N ILE A 223 -17.31 8.10 17.68
CA ILE A 223 -16.90 7.33 18.86
C ILE A 223 -16.47 8.20 20.05
N GLY A 224 -16.34 9.52 19.85
CA GLY A 224 -15.84 10.47 20.83
C GLY A 224 -14.33 10.45 21.07
N GLY A 225 -13.84 11.45 21.81
CA GLY A 225 -12.43 11.64 22.15
C GLY A 225 -11.72 12.64 21.24
N GLU A 226 -10.38 12.61 21.25
CA GLU A 226 -9.54 13.49 20.43
C GLU A 226 -8.92 12.72 19.26
N VAL A 227 -8.72 13.41 18.14
CA VAL A 227 -7.98 12.85 16.99
C VAL A 227 -6.52 12.69 17.41
N PRO A 228 -6.01 11.45 17.49
CA PRO A 228 -4.62 11.23 17.89
C PRO A 228 -3.66 11.78 16.82
N PRO A 229 -2.46 12.23 17.23
CA PRO A 229 -1.40 12.54 16.27
C PRO A 229 -1.00 11.26 15.53
N LEU A 230 -0.74 11.37 14.22
CA LEU A 230 -0.54 10.22 13.34
C LEU A 230 0.59 9.30 13.83
N GLU A 231 1.65 9.87 14.40
CA GLU A 231 2.84 9.15 14.85
C GLU A 231 2.57 8.22 16.04
N LYS A 232 1.47 8.45 16.76
CA LYS A 232 1.07 7.62 17.92
C LYS A 232 0.11 6.50 17.55
N LEU A 233 -0.31 6.40 16.29
CA LEU A 233 -1.29 5.40 15.87
C LEU A 233 -0.68 3.98 15.83
N PRO A 234 -1.39 2.98 16.37
CA PRO A 234 -1.02 1.58 16.18
C PRO A 234 -0.91 1.23 14.70
N GLY A 235 0.11 0.47 14.33
CA GLY A 235 0.30 0.03 12.96
C GLY A 235 0.80 1.11 11.99
N MET A 236 1.00 2.36 12.44
CA MET A 236 1.74 3.32 11.61
C MET A 236 3.08 2.70 11.25
N PRO A 237 3.50 2.76 9.97
CA PRO A 237 4.89 2.50 9.65
C PRO A 237 5.66 3.44 10.55
N LYS A 238 6.31 2.89 11.57
CA LYS A 238 7.20 3.69 12.35
C LYS A 238 8.14 4.27 11.31
N MET A 239 8.17 5.58 11.19
CA MET A 239 9.47 6.23 11.11
C MET A 239 10.18 5.93 12.44
N GLU A 240 10.46 4.64 12.67
CA GLU A 240 11.82 4.24 12.71
C GLU A 240 12.44 5.02 11.53
N SER A 241 12.98 6.19 11.86
CA SER A 241 14.40 6.24 12.10
C SER A 241 14.86 4.86 12.56
N ARG A 242 14.80 3.87 11.65
CA ARG A 242 15.89 2.97 11.42
C ARG A 242 16.97 4.01 11.39
N PRO A 243 17.85 4.07 12.39
CA PRO A 243 19.07 4.79 12.14
C PRO A 243 19.46 4.24 10.78
N ALA A 244 19.52 5.07 9.73
CA ALA A 244 20.43 4.71 8.65
C ALA A 244 21.66 4.28 9.43
N ALA A 245 22.01 2.99 9.37
CA ALA A 245 22.96 2.43 10.31
C ALA A 245 24.19 3.35 10.21
N GLY A 246 24.37 4.18 11.23
CA GLY A 246 25.14 5.42 11.19
C GLY A 246 24.58 6.60 10.35
N SER A 247 24.30 7.72 11.02
CA SER A 247 24.77 9.04 10.52
C SER A 247 26.28 9.20 10.79
N THR A 248 27.00 8.16 10.43
CA THR A 248 28.38 8.06 10.00
C THR A 248 28.29 6.83 9.11
N ALA A 249 28.41 6.97 7.79
CA ALA A 249 28.47 5.80 6.92
C ALA A 249 29.34 4.72 7.61
N PRO A 250 28.89 3.45 7.70
CA PRO A 250 29.71 2.41 8.33
C PRO A 250 31.12 2.54 7.75
N PRO A 251 32.18 2.49 8.59
CA PRO A 251 33.54 2.67 8.12
C PRO A 251 33.74 1.81 6.88
N ASP A 252 34.32 2.36 5.82
CA ASP A 252 34.49 1.60 4.58
C ASP A 252 35.41 0.39 4.86
N MET A 253 34.78 -0.75 5.13
CA MET A 253 35.46 -2.00 5.44
C MET A 253 36.05 -2.64 4.19
N ARG A 254 35.74 -2.14 2.99
CA ARG A 254 36.22 -2.73 1.74
C ARG A 254 37.73 -2.69 1.67
N ALA A 255 38.35 -1.55 1.99
CA ALA A 255 39.82 -1.43 1.99
C ALA A 255 40.50 -2.35 3.01
N LEU A 256 39.85 -2.59 4.15
CA LEU A 256 40.37 -3.41 5.25
C LEU A 256 40.19 -4.91 5.01
N LEU A 257 39.02 -5.33 4.54
CA LEU A 257 38.65 -6.73 4.41
C LEU A 257 38.99 -7.33 3.06
N THR A 258 39.00 -6.54 1.98
CA THR A 258 39.31 -7.07 0.63
C THR A 258 40.64 -7.83 0.61
N PRO A 259 41.75 -7.32 1.18
CA PRO A 259 43.02 -8.05 1.21
C PRO A 259 42.95 -9.37 1.98
N VAL A 260 42.10 -9.47 3.01
CA VAL A 260 41.93 -10.67 3.84
C VAL A 260 41.13 -11.75 3.10
N ILE A 261 40.05 -11.36 2.40
CA ILE A 261 39.11 -12.32 1.77
C ILE A 261 39.44 -12.66 0.32
N ARG A 262 40.61 -12.26 -0.17
CA ARG A 262 41.12 -12.67 -1.48
C ARG A 262 41.31 -14.18 -1.51
N ARG A 263 40.82 -14.82 -2.57
CA ARG A 263 40.84 -16.29 -2.71
C ARG A 263 42.20 -16.83 -3.16
N ASP A 264 43.10 -15.95 -3.59
CA ASP A 264 44.40 -16.23 -4.19
C ASP A 264 45.58 -15.64 -3.37
N ALA A 265 45.32 -15.08 -2.18
CA ALA A 265 46.35 -14.45 -1.37
C ALA A 265 47.17 -15.50 -0.59
N PRO A 266 48.50 -15.34 -0.48
CA PRO A 266 49.32 -16.21 0.36
C PRO A 266 49.03 -15.95 1.84
N ASP A 267 49.22 -16.98 2.68
CA ASP A 267 48.85 -16.94 4.11
C ASP A 267 49.53 -15.80 4.88
N GLN A 268 50.77 -15.46 4.52
CA GLN A 268 51.50 -14.34 5.11
C GLN A 268 50.84 -12.99 4.82
N ASP A 269 50.32 -12.79 3.59
CA ASP A 269 49.62 -11.56 3.22
C ASP A 269 48.26 -11.46 3.90
N VAL A 270 47.57 -12.59 4.04
CA VAL A 270 46.30 -12.67 4.79
C VAL A 270 46.53 -12.33 6.26
N GLN A 271 47.60 -12.83 6.87
CA GLN A 271 47.95 -12.52 8.25
C GLN A 271 48.29 -11.03 8.44
N LEU A 272 49.16 -10.47 7.59
CA LEU A 272 49.51 -9.05 7.65
C LEU A 272 48.29 -8.14 7.44
N ALA A 273 47.38 -8.53 6.55
CA ALA A 273 46.12 -7.82 6.36
C ALA A 273 45.22 -7.92 7.60
N ALA A 274 45.07 -9.12 8.17
CA ALA A 274 44.25 -9.35 9.36
C ALA A 274 44.76 -8.57 10.58
N GLU A 275 46.07 -8.47 10.78
CA GLU A 275 46.69 -7.68 11.85
C GLU A 275 46.36 -6.18 11.71
N LYS A 276 46.36 -5.65 10.48
CA LYS A 276 45.94 -4.26 10.21
C LYS A 276 44.46 -4.03 10.53
N VAL A 277 43.61 -5.01 10.23
CA VAL A 277 42.18 -4.96 10.58
C VAL A 277 41.99 -4.98 12.11
N GLU A 278 42.72 -5.85 12.82
CA GLU A 278 42.68 -5.93 14.28
C GLU A 278 43.17 -4.63 14.95
N ALA A 279 44.31 -4.08 14.52
CA ALA A 279 44.82 -2.81 15.04
C ALA A 279 43.84 -1.64 14.81
N ARG A 280 43.14 -1.63 13.68
CA ARG A 280 42.11 -0.62 13.41
C ARG A 280 40.86 -0.83 14.27
N ALA A 281 40.46 -2.07 14.52
CA ALA A 281 39.34 -2.38 15.42
C ALA A 281 39.65 -2.06 16.89
N GLU A 282 40.92 -2.12 17.31
CA GLU A 282 41.32 -1.73 18.67
C GLU A 282 41.24 -0.21 18.89
N THR A 283 41.55 0.57 17.85
CA THR A 283 41.57 2.04 17.90
C THR A 283 40.24 2.70 17.51
N ASP A 284 39.39 2.02 16.74
CA ASP A 284 38.13 2.54 16.23
C ASP A 284 36.96 1.61 16.63
N PRO A 285 36.13 2.02 17.62
CA PRO A 285 34.96 1.26 18.06
C PRO A 285 33.94 0.99 16.95
N ALA A 286 33.82 1.86 15.94
CA ALA A 286 32.88 1.67 14.83
C ALA A 286 33.38 0.57 13.88
N VAL A 287 34.69 0.52 13.60
CA VAL A 287 35.32 -0.55 12.82
C VAL A 287 35.17 -1.89 13.53
N ARG A 288 35.37 -1.92 14.85
CA ARG A 288 35.18 -3.14 15.66
C ARG A 288 33.74 -3.65 15.63
N ALA A 289 32.77 -2.76 15.77
CA ALA A 289 31.35 -3.12 15.71
C ALA A 289 30.96 -3.69 14.34
N GLU A 290 31.45 -3.08 13.26
CA GLU A 290 31.16 -3.54 11.91
C GLU A 290 31.90 -4.83 11.55
N LEU A 291 33.16 -4.99 12.02
CA LEU A 291 33.92 -6.24 11.90
C LEU A 291 33.21 -7.41 12.60
N ALA A 292 32.65 -7.17 13.79
CA ALA A 292 31.83 -8.15 14.50
C ALA A 292 30.60 -8.55 13.68
N ARG A 293 29.85 -7.56 13.16
CA ARG A 293 28.65 -7.80 12.35
C ARG A 293 28.97 -8.65 11.10
N ILE A 294 30.01 -8.28 10.35
CA ILE A 294 30.39 -8.96 9.10
C ILE A 294 30.84 -10.39 9.38
N SER A 295 31.76 -10.58 10.33
CA SER A 295 32.30 -11.91 10.66
C SER A 295 31.22 -12.86 11.18
N THR A 296 30.37 -12.42 12.12
CA THR A 296 29.24 -13.23 12.61
C THR A 296 28.25 -13.58 11.49
N THR A 297 27.96 -12.63 10.58
CA THR A 297 27.06 -12.88 9.45
C THR A 297 27.62 -13.96 8.52
N ILE A 298 28.90 -13.86 8.16
CA ILE A 298 29.55 -14.82 7.24
C ILE A 298 29.63 -16.22 7.85
N VAL A 299 29.98 -16.32 9.14
CA VAL A 299 30.07 -17.60 9.84
C VAL A 299 28.68 -18.24 9.98
N ASN A 300 27.66 -17.47 10.35
CA ASN A 300 26.31 -18.00 10.57
C ASN A 300 25.54 -18.27 9.27
N SER A 301 25.96 -17.71 8.13
CA SER A 301 25.26 -17.91 6.85
C SER A 301 25.55 -19.26 6.19
N GLY A 302 26.42 -20.10 6.76
CA GLY A 302 26.85 -21.37 6.14
C GLY A 302 27.66 -21.20 4.85
N LYS A 303 28.14 -19.98 4.56
CA LYS A 303 28.86 -19.64 3.31
C LYS A 303 30.33 -19.32 3.54
N LEU A 304 30.89 -19.65 4.71
CA LEU A 304 32.26 -19.30 5.09
C LEU A 304 33.30 -19.79 4.07
N SER A 305 33.09 -20.97 3.48
CA SER A 305 33.96 -21.54 2.44
C SER A 305 34.05 -20.67 1.17
N ASN A 306 33.12 -19.75 0.96
CA ASN A 306 33.12 -18.83 -0.19
C ASN A 306 34.01 -17.59 0.03
N TYR A 307 34.60 -17.41 1.21
CA TYR A 307 35.36 -16.22 1.57
C TYR A 307 36.84 -16.55 1.83
N GLY A 308 37.72 -15.96 1.00
CA GLY A 308 39.17 -16.06 1.14
C GLY A 308 39.74 -17.48 1.11
N THR A 309 40.99 -17.59 1.55
CA THR A 309 41.71 -18.85 1.78
C THR A 309 41.32 -19.49 3.12
N PRO A 310 41.72 -20.75 3.42
CA PRO A 310 41.49 -21.35 4.74
C PRO A 310 42.00 -20.47 5.89
N ARG A 311 43.16 -19.82 5.71
CA ARG A 311 43.72 -18.89 6.70
C ARG A 311 42.83 -17.68 6.94
N ALA A 312 42.22 -17.12 5.90
CA ALA A 312 41.26 -16.02 6.04
C ALA A 312 40.01 -16.44 6.81
N GLN A 313 39.54 -17.67 6.59
CA GLN A 313 38.39 -18.23 7.29
C GLN A 313 38.65 -18.43 8.78
N GLU A 314 39.87 -18.77 9.17
CA GLU A 314 40.28 -18.82 10.59
C GLU A 314 40.14 -17.46 11.27
N TYR A 315 40.61 -16.38 10.62
CA TYR A 315 40.45 -15.02 11.13
C TYR A 315 38.98 -14.59 11.21
N LEU A 316 38.15 -14.92 10.22
CA LEU A 316 36.71 -14.63 10.27
C LEU A 316 36.02 -15.34 11.44
N ARG A 317 36.39 -16.60 11.75
CA ARG A 317 35.89 -17.30 12.94
C ARG A 317 36.40 -16.65 14.23
N LYS A 318 37.69 -16.34 14.29
CA LYS A 318 38.33 -15.64 15.43
C LYS A 318 37.63 -14.33 15.73
N TRP A 319 37.31 -13.51 14.72
CA TRP A 319 36.63 -12.22 14.90
C TRP A 319 35.17 -12.36 15.30
N ALA A 320 34.45 -13.34 14.73
CA ALA A 320 33.08 -13.63 15.13
C ALA A 320 33.01 -14.01 16.62
N GLN A 321 33.99 -14.79 17.10
CA GLN A 321 34.11 -15.16 18.51
C GLN A 321 34.57 -13.99 19.39
N LYS A 322 35.63 -13.28 19.00
CA LYS A 322 36.27 -12.22 19.80
C LYS A 322 35.41 -10.96 19.90
N TYR A 323 34.70 -10.57 18.84
CA TYR A 323 33.96 -9.32 18.77
C TYR A 323 32.43 -9.50 18.71
N GLY A 324 31.95 -10.65 18.23
CA GLY A 324 30.51 -10.93 18.14
C GLY A 324 29.83 -11.34 19.46
N ALA A 325 30.60 -11.80 20.44
CA ALA A 325 30.09 -12.28 21.73
C ALA A 325 29.62 -11.16 22.69
N ASN A 326 29.95 -9.89 22.44
CA ASN A 326 29.61 -8.77 23.34
C ASN A 326 28.17 -8.23 23.21
N LYS A 327 27.26 -8.96 22.55
CA LYS A 327 25.82 -8.64 22.55
C LYS A 327 25.00 -9.38 23.62
N SER A 328 25.60 -10.26 24.42
CA SER A 328 24.86 -11.04 25.45
C SER A 328 25.09 -10.62 26.91
N SER A 329 25.89 -9.58 27.20
CA SER A 329 26.08 -9.10 28.59
C SER A 329 25.44 -7.72 28.83
N THR A 330 24.10 -7.66 28.82
CA THR A 330 23.40 -6.66 29.64
C THR A 330 23.23 -7.27 31.03
N PRO A 331 23.79 -6.69 32.11
CA PRO A 331 23.64 -7.27 33.44
C PRO A 331 22.19 -7.10 33.88
N VAL A 332 21.54 -8.23 34.15
CA VAL A 332 20.29 -8.27 34.91
C VAL A 332 20.59 -7.67 36.28
N LYS A 333 20.05 -6.48 36.55
CA LYS A 333 19.94 -5.97 37.91
C LYS A 333 18.95 -6.88 38.65
N THR A 334 19.46 -7.81 39.43
CA THR A 334 18.69 -8.43 40.51
C THR A 334 18.77 -7.47 41.69
N SER A 335 17.65 -6.81 41.97
CA SER A 335 17.36 -6.15 43.24
C SER A 335 17.05 -7.23 44.28
N GLU A 336 17.86 -7.28 45.34
CA GLU A 336 17.38 -7.62 46.69
C GLU A 336 17.18 -6.32 47.46
#